data_AF-A0A2X3ENI1-F1
#
_entry.id   AF-A0A2X3ENI1-F1
#
_cell.length_a   1.000
_cell.length_b   1.000
_cell.length_c   1.000
_cell.angle_alpha   90.00
_cell.angle_beta   90.00
_cell.angle_gamma   90.00
#
_symmetry.space_group_name_H-M   'P 1'
#
loop_
_entity.id
_entity.type
_entity.pdbx_description
1 polymer ?
#
loop_
_entity_poly.entity_id
_entity_poly.type
_entity_poly.pdbx_seq_one_letter_code
_entity_poly.pdbx_strand_id
1 'polypeptide(L)' 'MVKDLIRFYLTGEAFLELTDISGTNLINVRDCKYDDELLAWWGLDELRDKLPPSNAQQNAAEKSLTTWPV' A
#
# COMPACT_ATOMS: atom_id res chain seq x y z
N MET A 1 4.69 1.05 6.17
CA MET A 1 4.91 0.72 7.60
C MET A 1 6.31 0.15 7.80
N VAL A 2 6.79 -0.10 9.03
CA VAL A 2 8.18 -0.57 9.27
C VAL A 2 8.50 -1.83 8.47
N LYS A 3 7.54 -2.77 8.36
CA LYS A 3 7.72 -3.99 7.55
C LYS A 3 7.92 -3.70 6.06
N ASP A 4 7.22 -2.70 5.51
CA ASP A 4 7.36 -2.32 4.11
C ASP A 4 8.70 -1.67 3.84
N LEU A 5 9.21 -0.89 4.80
CA LEU A 5 10.54 -0.32 4.74
C LEU A 5 11.62 -1.40 4.73
N ILE A 6 11.49 -2.41 5.61
CA ILE A 6 12.41 -3.57 5.64
C ILE A 6 12.34 -4.31 4.30
N ARG A 7 11.14 -4.58 3.78
CA ARG A 7 10.97 -5.25 2.48
C ARG A 7 11.60 -4.45 1.35
N PHE A 8 11.42 -3.13 1.32
CA PHE A 8 12.09 -2.25 0.36
C PHE A 8 13.62 -2.36 0.43
N TYR A 9 14.21 -2.39 1.62
CA TYR A 9 15.66 -2.59 1.76
C TYR A 9 16.14 -3.98 1.27
N LEU A 10 15.29 -5.00 1.38
CA LEU A 10 15.61 -6.36 0.95
C LEU A 10 15.41 -6.57 -0.56
N THR A 11 14.41 -5.93 -1.16
CA THR A 11 13.99 -6.20 -2.55
C THR A 11 14.28 -5.05 -3.51
N GLY A 12 14.47 -3.82 -3.01
CA GLY A 12 14.51 -2.59 -3.81
C GLY A 12 13.14 -2.13 -4.32
N GLU A 13 12.06 -2.85 -4.00
CA GLU A 13 10.71 -2.55 -4.50
C GLU A 13 9.87 -1.82 -3.44
N ALA A 14 9.57 -0.54 -3.69
CA ALA A 14 8.76 0.27 -2.80
C ALA A 14 7.29 -0.09 -2.94
N PHE A 15 6.66 -0.52 -1.84
CA PHE A 15 5.29 -0.97 -1.86
C PHE A 15 4.65 -0.87 -0.46
N LEU A 16 3.33 -0.71 -0.36
CA LEU A 16 2.59 -0.60 0.92
C LEU A 16 1.42 -1.57 1.03
N GLU A 17 1.50 -2.51 1.97
CA GLU A 17 0.42 -3.48 2.19
C GLU A 17 -0.89 -2.79 2.61
N LEU A 18 -1.96 -3.05 1.84
CA LEU A 18 -3.27 -2.39 1.98
C LEU A 18 -3.85 -2.49 3.40
N THR A 19 -3.76 -3.65 4.04
CA THR A 19 -4.32 -3.87 5.39
C THR A 19 -3.67 -2.92 6.41
N ASP A 20 -2.36 -2.72 6.32
CA ASP A 20 -1.56 -1.91 7.23
C ASP A 20 -1.72 -0.42 6.94
N ILE A 21 -1.70 -0.04 5.65
CA ILE A 21 -1.85 1.36 5.25
C ILE A 21 -3.29 1.87 5.41
N SER A 22 -4.30 0.98 5.39
CA SER A 22 -5.71 1.36 5.57
C SER A 22 -6.00 2.06 6.91
N GLY A 23 -5.20 1.78 7.95
CA GLY A 23 -5.29 2.41 9.25
C GLY A 23 -4.65 3.80 9.36
N THR A 24 -3.97 4.29 8.31
CA THR A 24 -3.22 5.56 8.36
C THR A 24 -4.03 6.79 7.99
N ASN A 25 -5.33 6.63 7.70
CA ASN A 25 -6.21 7.69 7.22
C ASN A 25 -5.70 8.42 5.98
N LEU A 26 -4.74 7.89 5.19
CA LEU A 26 -4.27 8.51 3.94
C LEU A 26 -4.93 7.89 2.69
N ILE A 27 -5.72 6.84 2.89
CA ILE A 27 -6.27 6.01 1.83
C ILE A 27 -7.79 5.96 1.95
N ASN A 28 -8.45 6.12 0.82
CA ASN A 28 -9.84 5.79 0.68
C ASN A 28 -9.99 4.27 0.70
N VAL A 29 -10.59 3.74 1.77
CA VAL A 29 -10.72 2.29 1.99
C VAL A 29 -11.60 1.62 0.91
N ARG A 30 -12.59 2.34 0.37
CA ARG A 30 -13.45 1.82 -0.69
C ARG A 30 -12.65 1.63 -1.99
N ASP A 31 -11.87 2.63 -2.36
CA ASP A 31 -11.16 2.67 -3.64
C ASP A 31 -9.75 2.08 -3.57
N CYS A 32 -9.27 1.77 -2.35
CA CYS A 32 -7.95 1.24 -2.05
C CYS A 32 -6.79 2.11 -2.60
N LYS A 33 -7.04 3.42 -2.70
CA LYS A 33 -6.13 4.42 -3.29
C LYS A 33 -5.92 5.58 -2.33
N TYR A 34 -4.82 6.30 -2.53
CA TYR A 34 -4.64 7.60 -1.90
C TYR A 34 -5.77 8.53 -2.27
N ASP A 35 -6.22 9.27 -1.26
CA ASP A 35 -7.25 10.28 -1.40
C ASP A 35 -6.59 11.65 -1.59
N ASP A 36 -6.73 12.22 -2.79
CA ASP A 36 -6.06 13.47 -3.15
C ASP A 36 -6.59 14.67 -2.34
N GLU A 37 -7.87 14.67 -1.96
CA GLU A 37 -8.45 15.71 -1.10
C GLU A 37 -7.85 15.67 0.30
N LEU A 38 -7.62 14.45 0.81
CA LEU A 38 -7.04 14.21 2.13
C LEU A 38 -5.54 14.54 2.18
N LEU A 39 -4.81 14.22 1.11
CA LEU A 39 -3.43 14.63 0.94
C LEU A 39 -3.30 16.16 0.88
N ALA A 40 -4.17 16.83 0.12
CA ALA A 40 -4.22 18.29 0.07
C ALA A 40 -4.58 18.90 1.43
N TRP A 41 -5.52 18.30 2.17
CA TRP A 41 -5.90 18.75 3.51
C TRP A 41 -4.72 18.73 4.50
N TRP A 42 -3.82 17.76 4.36
CA TRP A 42 -2.58 17.67 5.15
C TRP A 42 -1.39 18.44 4.57
N GLY A 43 -1.52 19.08 3.40
CA GLY A 43 -0.42 19.74 2.71
C GLY A 43 0.64 18.76 2.19
N LEU A 44 0.21 17.57 1.77
CA LEU A 44 1.05 16.48 1.22
C LEU A 44 0.80 16.24 -0.27
N ASP A 45 0.05 17.11 -0.94
CA ASP A 45 -0.31 17.03 -2.36
C ASP A 45 0.92 16.91 -3.27
N GLU A 46 1.99 17.65 -2.98
CA GLU A 46 3.26 17.57 -3.74
C GLU A 46 3.97 16.22 -3.62
N LEU A 47 3.63 15.41 -2.60
CA LEU A 47 4.25 14.10 -2.39
C LEU A 47 3.51 12.98 -3.12
N ARG A 48 2.37 13.27 -3.76
CA ARG A 48 1.49 12.28 -4.38
C ARG A 48 2.21 11.35 -5.35
N ASP A 49 3.16 11.88 -6.12
CA ASP A 49 3.93 11.13 -7.12
C ASP A 49 5.10 10.34 -6.51
N LYS A 50 5.46 10.63 -5.27
CA LYS A 50 6.54 9.95 -4.51
C LYS A 50 5.99 8.83 -3.63
N LEU A 51 4.67 8.74 -3.47
CA LEU A 51 4.06 7.71 -2.64
C LEU A 51 4.15 6.34 -3.32
N PRO A 52 4.54 5.28 -2.58
CA PRO A 52 4.55 3.92 -3.12
C PRO A 52 3.14 3.50 -3.51
N PRO A 53 2.95 2.72 -4.58
CA PRO A 53 1.64 2.17 -4.90
C PRO A 53 1.12 1.27 -3.76
N SER A 54 -0.21 1.21 -3.59
CA SER A 54 -0.93 0.21 -2.78
C SER A 54 -1.34 -0.97 -3.69
N ASN A 55 -1.06 -2.22 -3.30
CA ASN A 55 -1.12 -3.38 -4.18
C ASN A 55 -2.24 -4.30 -3.72
N ALA A 56 -3.44 -3.72 -3.80
CA ALA A 56 -4.68 -4.46 -3.95
C ALA A 56 -4.56 -5.59 -5.02
N GLN A 57 -3.56 -5.55 -5.90
CA GLN A 57 -3.28 -6.52 -6.95
C GLN A 57 -2.31 -7.69 -6.60
N GLN A 58 -1.43 -7.63 -5.59
CA GLN A 58 -0.54 -8.78 -5.30
C GLN A 58 -1.22 -9.88 -4.46
N ASN A 59 -2.23 -9.55 -3.66
CA ASN A 59 -3.00 -10.54 -2.89
C ASN A 59 -3.71 -11.59 -3.77
N ALA A 60 -3.92 -11.31 -5.06
CA ALA A 60 -4.45 -12.29 -6.00
C ALA A 60 -3.38 -13.33 -6.42
N ALA A 61 -2.11 -12.93 -6.50
CA ALA A 61 -1.00 -13.82 -6.86
C ALA A 61 -0.58 -14.70 -5.66
N GLU A 62 -0.62 -14.17 -4.44
CA GLU A 62 -0.29 -14.93 -3.22
C GLU A 62 -1.34 -15.99 -2.88
N LYS A 63 -2.63 -15.73 -3.16
CA LYS A 63 -3.69 -16.75 -3.04
C LYS A 63 -3.53 -17.95 -3.99
N SER A 64 -2.75 -17.82 -5.06
CA SER A 64 -2.41 -18.94 -5.94
C SER A 64 -1.34 -19.87 -5.35
N LEU A 65 -0.58 -19.42 -4.34
CA LEU A 65 0.49 -20.20 -3.71
C LEU A 65 0.05 -20.85 -2.39
N THR A 66 -1.14 -20.49 -1.87
CA THR A 66 -1.76 -21.12 -0.70
C THR A 66 -2.94 -22.03 -1.08
N THR A 67 -2.75 -22.94 -2.05
CA THR A 67 -3.47 -24.22 -1.99
C THR A 67 -2.65 -25.15 -1.11
N TRP A 68 -2.94 -25.15 0.19
CA TRP A 68 -2.44 -26.20 1.08
C TRP A 68 -3.03 -27.52 0.57
N PRO A 69 -2.21 -28.56 0.27
CA PRO A 69 -2.78 -29.88 0.06
C PRO A 69 -3.37 -30.33 1.39
N VAL A 70 -4.68 -30.57 1.34
CA VAL A 70 -5.59 -31.23 2.30
C VAL A 70 -5.03 -31.54 3.69
#